data_AF-A0A3A5H9P7-F1
#
_entry.id   AF-A0A3A5H9P7-F1
#
_cell.length_a   1.000
_cell.length_b   1.000
_cell.length_c   1.000
_cell.angle_alpha   90.00
_cell.angle_beta   90.00
_cell.angle_gamma   90.00
#
_symmetry.space_group_name_H-M   'P 1'
#
loop_
_entity.id
_entity.type
_entity.pdbx_description
1 polymer ?
#
loop_
_entity_poly.entity_id
_entity_poly.type
_entity_poly.pdbx_seq_one_letter_code
_entity_poly.pdbx_strand_id
1 'polypeptide(L)'
;MYFVSAPHGTRGREAAGESGSRPVGEQHARKPGSPYTACGRVALDWRMFWELPFPVASAATCRHCMISCGLTDQHVVPAELVGGSR
;
A
#
# COMPACT_ATOMS: atom_id res chain seq x y z
N MET A 1 9.23 -8.51 -5.77
CA MET A 1 8.87 -7.41 -4.88
C MET A 1 7.45 -6.95 -5.20
N TYR A 2 6.67 -6.61 -4.19
CA TYR A 2 5.31 -6.05 -4.34
C TYR A 2 5.31 -4.60 -3.84
N PHE A 3 4.51 -3.76 -4.49
CA PHE A 3 4.31 -2.35 -4.11
C PHE A 3 2.85 -2.12 -3.74
N VAL A 4 2.61 -1.06 -2.97
CA VAL A 4 1.25 -0.62 -2.66
C VAL A 4 0.56 -0.11 -3.92
N SER A 5 -0.67 -0.57 -4.13
CA SER A 5 -1.59 -0.04 -5.14
C SER A 5 -2.96 0.16 -4.51
N ALA A 6 -3.64 1.24 -4.88
CA ALA A 6 -4.96 1.57 -4.37
C ALA A 6 -5.84 2.10 -5.52
N PRO A 7 -7.16 1.83 -5.48
CA PRO A 7 -8.09 2.33 -6.48
C PRO A 7 -8.07 3.87 -6.51
N HIS A 8 -8.11 4.44 -7.72
CA HIS A 8 -8.37 5.87 -7.88
C HIS A 8 -9.79 6.17 -7.36
N GLY A 9 -9.93 6.82 -6.19
CA GLY A 9 -11.24 7.35 -5.81
C GLY A 9 -11.57 7.44 -4.33
N THR A 10 -10.82 6.85 -3.41
CA THR A 10 -11.11 7.06 -1.99
C THR A 10 -10.60 8.45 -1.57
N ARG A 11 -11.42 9.49 -1.75
CA ARG A 11 -11.21 10.82 -1.16
C ARG A 11 -11.30 10.71 0.36
N GLY A 12 -10.25 10.22 1.00
CA GLY A 12 -9.96 10.56 2.38
C GLY A 12 -9.47 12.00 2.37
N ARG A 13 -10.15 12.85 3.14
CA ARG A 13 -9.79 14.25 3.37
C ARG A 13 -8.29 14.34 3.58
N GLU A 14 -7.57 14.91 2.61
CA GLU A 14 -6.14 15.17 2.72
C GLU A 14 -5.93 15.93 4.03
N ALA A 15 -5.18 15.33 4.96
CA ALA A 15 -4.56 16.11 6.01
C ALA A 15 -3.56 17.01 5.30
N ALA A 16 -3.98 18.24 5.03
CA ALA A 16 -3.17 19.27 4.40
C ALA A 16 -1.86 19.42 5.20
N GLY A 17 -0.73 19.04 4.60
CA GLY A 17 0.57 19.30 5.21
C GLY A 17 1.74 18.40 4.82
N GLU A 18 1.52 17.21 4.26
CA GLU A 18 2.64 16.32 3.90
C GLU A 18 2.75 16.14 2.37
N SER A 19 3.89 16.53 1.83
CA SER A 19 4.21 16.66 0.40
C SER A 19 4.31 15.35 -0.40
N GLY A 20 3.55 14.31 -0.04
CA GLY A 20 3.51 13.03 -0.75
C GLY A 20 2.09 12.50 -0.82
N SER A 21 1.63 12.13 -2.02
CA SER A 21 0.34 11.47 -2.19
C SER A 21 0.33 10.15 -1.39
N ARG A 22 -0.31 10.12 -0.22
CA ARG A 22 -0.48 8.87 0.55
C ARG A 22 -1.57 7.99 -0.09
N PRO A 23 -1.42 6.66 -0.08
CA PRO A 23 -2.48 5.76 -0.49
C PRO A 23 -3.69 5.91 0.44
N VAL A 24 -4.88 6.05 -0.14
CA VAL A 24 -6.12 6.24 0.62
C VAL A 24 -7.09 5.10 0.35
N GLY A 25 -7.72 4.61 1.42
CA GLY A 25 -8.56 3.41 1.38
C GLY A 25 -7.76 2.13 1.54
N GLU A 26 -8.39 0.99 1.21
CA GLU A 26 -7.77 -0.33 1.32
C GLU A 26 -6.57 -0.44 0.36
N GLN A 27 -5.43 -0.86 0.91
CA GLN A 27 -4.15 -0.94 0.21
C GLN A 27 -3.87 -2.37 -0.23
N HIS A 28 -3.55 -2.54 -1.50
CA HIS A 28 -3.33 -3.85 -2.10
C HIS A 28 -1.89 -4.03 -2.58
N ALA A 29 -1.39 -5.25 -2.50
CA ALA A 29 -0.10 -5.61 -3.07
C ALA A 29 -0.23 -5.79 -4.58
N ARG A 30 0.68 -5.20 -5.36
CA ARG A 30 0.73 -5.39 -6.82
C ARG A 30 2.18 -5.49 -7.30
N LYS A 31 2.42 -6.38 -8.28
CA LYS A 31 3.72 -6.47 -8.96
C LYS A 31 3.81 -5.42 -10.07
N PRO A 32 4.98 -4.79 -10.29
CA PRO A 32 5.20 -3.94 -11.46
C PRO A 32 4.84 -4.66 -12.76
N GLY A 33 4.12 -3.99 -13.66
CA GLY A 33 3.69 -4.57 -14.94
C GLY A 33 2.55 -5.60 -14.86
N SER A 34 2.12 -6.03 -13.67
CA SER A 34 0.97 -6.92 -13.55
C SER A 34 -0.34 -6.13 -13.64
N PRO A 35 -1.35 -6.61 -14.39
CA PRO A 35 -2.68 -5.99 -14.38
C PRO A 35 -3.51 -6.36 -13.14
N TYR A 36 -3.02 -7.27 -12.28
CA TYR A 36 -3.75 -7.78 -11.12
C TYR A 36 -3.01 -7.48 -9.80
N THR A 37 -3.78 -7.29 -8.73
CA THR A 37 -3.26 -7.33 -7.35
C THR A 37 -2.94 -8.77 -6.92
N ALA A 38 -2.19 -8.94 -5.83
CA ALA A 38 -1.91 -10.25 -5.25
C ALA A 38 -3.17 -10.98 -4.75
N CYS A 39 -4.25 -10.25 -4.45
CA CYS A 39 -5.54 -10.84 -4.10
C CYS A 39 -6.45 -11.10 -5.32
N GLY A 40 -5.94 -10.89 -6.54
CA GLY A 40 -6.65 -11.24 -7.78
C GLY A 40 -7.59 -10.16 -8.33
N ARG A 41 -7.58 -8.93 -7.78
CA ARG A 41 -8.38 -7.82 -8.33
C ARG A 41 -7.69 -7.22 -9.55
N VAL A 42 -8.47 -6.85 -10.57
CA VAL A 42 -7.98 -6.04 -11.69
C VAL A 42 -7.65 -4.64 -11.18
N ALA A 43 -6.48 -4.13 -11.53
CA ALA A 43 -5.95 -2.87 -11.02
C ALA A 43 -5.32 -1.99 -12.12
N LEU A 44 -5.73 -2.16 -13.38
CA LEU A 44 -5.17 -1.40 -14.51
C LEU A 44 -5.30 0.11 -14.34
N ASP A 45 -6.39 0.56 -13.74
CA ASP A 45 -6.76 1.94 -13.45
C ASP A 45 -6.35 2.40 -12.04
N TRP A 46 -5.61 1.58 -11.28
CA TRP A 46 -5.21 1.90 -9.92
C TRP A 46 -3.85 2.57 -9.88
N ARG A 47 -3.68 3.50 -8.94
CA ARG A 47 -2.38 4.13 -8.72
C ARG A 47 -1.43 3.11 -8.08
N MET A 48 -0.18 3.11 -8.53
CA MET A 48 0.91 2.39 -7.87
C MET A 48 1.80 3.39 -7.13
N PHE A 49 2.13 3.07 -5.89
CA PHE A 49 2.98 3.88 -5.01
C PHE A 49 4.35 3.20 -4.94
N TRP A 50 5.20 3.50 -5.91
CA TRP A 50 6.52 2.86 -6.09
C TRP A 50 7.48 3.05 -4.92
N GLU A 51 7.28 4.11 -4.15
CA GLU A 51 8.08 4.42 -2.95
C GLU A 51 7.62 3.63 -1.72
N LEU A 52 6.48 2.92 -1.81
CA LEU A 52 5.90 2.17 -0.71
C LEU A 52 5.97 0.65 -1.00
N PRO A 53 6.95 -0.06 -0.42
CA PRO A 53 6.97 -1.52 -0.50
C PRO A 53 5.78 -2.12 0.26
N PHE A 54 5.27 -3.25 -0.22
CA PHE A 54 4.25 -4.02 0.49
C PHE A 54 4.90 -5.15 1.31
N PRO A 55 4.51 -5.36 2.58
CA PRO A 55 3.41 -4.72 3.30
C PRO A 55 3.81 -3.34 3.84
N VAL A 56 2.83 -2.46 4.00
CA VAL A 56 2.99 -1.31 4.89
C VAL A 56 2.31 -1.60 6.22
N ALA A 57 2.88 -1.05 7.29
CA ALA A 57 2.34 -1.09 8.64
C ALA A 57 1.13 -0.16 8.79
N SER A 58 0.05 -0.46 8.08
CA SER A 58 -1.19 0.30 8.15
C SER A 58 -2.37 -0.64 8.35
N ALA A 59 -3.33 -0.22 9.16
CA ALA A 59 -4.60 -0.92 9.33
C ALA A 59 -5.43 -0.99 8.03
N ALA A 60 -5.04 -0.23 7.00
CA ALA A 60 -5.68 -0.22 5.69
C ALA A 60 -5.16 -1.33 4.75
N THR A 61 -4.19 -2.15 5.17
CA THR A 61 -3.62 -3.21 4.33
C THR A 61 -4.63 -4.35 4.09
N CYS A 62 -4.88 -4.69 2.82
CA CYS A 62 -5.77 -5.77 2.45
C CYS A 62 -5.27 -7.12 2.98
N ARG A 63 -6.06 -7.76 3.83
CA ARG A 63 -5.71 -9.03 4.48
C ARG A 63 -5.44 -10.16 3.49
N HIS A 64 -6.18 -10.23 2.39
CA HIS A 64 -5.94 -11.23 1.36
C HIS A 64 -4.61 -11.01 0.64
N CYS A 65 -4.21 -9.75 0.42
CA CYS A 65 -2.89 -9.47 -0.14
C CYS A 65 -1.76 -9.88 0.80
N MET A 66 -1.92 -9.71 2.13
CA MET A 66 -0.93 -10.20 3.10
C MET A 66 -0.75 -11.71 2.97
N ILE A 67 -1.85 -12.47 2.97
CA ILE A 67 -1.81 -13.94 2.82
C ILE A 67 -1.18 -14.35 1.49
N SER A 68 -1.62 -13.77 0.36
CA SER A 68 -1.09 -14.10 -0.97
C SER A 68 0.40 -13.77 -1.13
N CYS A 69 0.90 -12.77 -0.41
CA CYS A 69 2.32 -12.41 -0.40
C CYS A 69 3.14 -13.24 0.60
N GLY A 70 2.53 -14.19 1.33
CA GLY A 70 3.20 -15.00 2.34
C GLY A 70 3.53 -14.23 3.63
N LEU A 71 2.80 -13.15 3.90
CA LEU A 71 2.98 -12.30 5.07
C LEU A 71 1.94 -12.66 6.12
N THR A 72 2.40 -13.03 7.31
CA THR A 72 1.56 -13.12 8.51
C THR A 72 1.62 -11.79 9.26
N ASP A 73 0.62 -11.54 10.12
CA ASP A 73 0.38 -10.30 10.88
C ASP A 73 1.61 -9.76 11.67
N GLN A 74 2.68 -10.56 11.79
CA GLN A 74 3.89 -10.28 12.56
C GLN A 74 4.98 -9.46 11.83
N HIS A 75 4.76 -9.03 10.58
CA HIS A 75 5.72 -8.19 9.81
C HIS A 75 5.27 -6.73 9.64
N VAL A 76 4.58 -6.19 10.64
CA VAL A 76 4.33 -4.74 10.75
C VAL A 76 5.61 -4.08 11.29
N VAL A 77 6.47 -3.59 10.40
CA VAL A 77 7.57 -2.68 10.80
C VAL A 77 6.94 -1.36 11.23
N PRO A 78 7.06 -0.93 12.51
CA PRO A 78 6.47 0.33 12.95
C PRO A 78 7.01 1.48 12.10
N ALA A 79 6.11 2.41 11.73
CA ALA A 79 6.40 3.59 10.90
C ALA A 79 7.45 4.55 11.52
N GLU A 80 7.91 4.27 12.73
CA GLU A 80 8.85 5.05 13.55
C GLU A 80 10.28 5.13 12.96
N LEU A 81 10.62 4.35 11.91
CA LEU A 81 11.96 4.34 11.31
C LEU A 81 12.11 5.20 10.03
N VAL A 82 11.04 5.82 9.54
CA VAL A 82 11.12 6.82 8.44
C VAL A 82 11.07 8.24 9.03
N GLY A 83 11.96 8.48 10.00
CA GLY A 83 11.98 9.72 10.79
C GLY A 83 13.37 10.00 11.36
N GLY A 84 14.41 9.75 10.56
CA GLY A 84 15.76 10.20 10.87
C GLY A 84 15.78 11.72 10.99
N SER A 85 15.92 12.20 12.21
CA SER A 85 15.91 13.61 12.60
C SER A 85 17.20 14.33 12.20
N ARG A 86 17.01 15.61 11.85
CA ARG A 86 17.95 16.76 11.77
C ARG A 86 18.77 16.94 10.50
#